data_AF-A0A445MYH9-F1
#
_entry.id   AF-A0A445MYH9-F1
#
_cell.length_a   1.000
_cell.length_b   1.000
_cell.length_c   1.000
_cell.angle_alpha   90.00
_cell.angle_beta   90.00
_cell.angle_gamma   90.00
#
_symmetry.space_group_name_H-M   'P 1'
#
loop_
_entity.id
_entity.type
_entity.pdbx_description
1 polymer ?
#
loop_
_entity_poly.entity_id
_entity_poly.type
_entity_poly.pdbx_seq_one_letter_code
_entity_poly.pdbx_strand_id
1 'polypeptide(L)'
;MPNKKPAFGILQGHQNVDQIQFNIIFRKPEYPVIVISANRLYSAFNIKQLAKSCVSSVPIEKNSYIQVIDSSGSEFWYSPEKYILSPGFAFKKWTKKMIIEAFNNSINAKDTSQEYSMKSLSSKRLEKILRDICEMLRP
;
A
#
# COMPACT_ATOMS: atom_id res chain seq x y z
N MET A 1 -6.85 -41.39 35.77
CA MET A 1 -7.20 -40.26 34.89
C MET A 1 -5.97 -39.81 34.13
N PRO A 2 -5.91 -39.93 32.79
CA PRO A 2 -4.83 -39.35 32.00
C PRO A 2 -5.27 -38.06 31.28
N ASN A 3 -4.36 -37.10 31.27
CA ASN A 3 -4.41 -35.78 30.64
C ASN A 3 -4.91 -35.80 29.18
N LYS A 4 -5.96 -35.03 28.90
CA LYS A 4 -6.34 -34.66 27.52
C LYS A 4 -5.35 -33.62 27.00
N LYS A 5 -4.61 -33.96 25.93
CA LYS A 5 -3.88 -32.98 25.12
C LYS A 5 -4.89 -31.96 24.55
N PRO A 6 -4.60 -30.64 24.55
CA PRO A 6 -5.41 -29.71 23.79
C PRO A 6 -5.14 -29.92 22.30
N ALA A 7 -6.21 -30.09 21.53
CA ALA A 7 -6.17 -30.16 20.08
C ALA A 7 -5.65 -28.84 19.52
N PHE A 8 -4.62 -28.90 18.70
CA PHE A 8 -4.19 -27.80 17.84
C PHE A 8 -5.29 -27.54 16.82
N GLY A 9 -6.17 -26.58 17.13
CA GLY A 9 -7.12 -26.01 16.21
C GLY A 9 -6.40 -25.14 15.20
N ILE A 10 -6.43 -25.55 13.93
CA ILE A 10 -6.07 -24.73 12.78
C ILE A 10 -7.12 -23.63 12.69
N LEU A 11 -6.78 -22.40 13.10
CA LEU A 11 -7.61 -21.22 12.82
C LEU A 11 -7.13 -20.61 11.50
N GLN A 12 -7.62 -21.15 10.39
CA GLN A 12 -7.75 -20.36 9.16
C GLN A 12 -8.85 -19.32 9.39
N GLY A 13 -8.46 -18.14 9.85
CA GLY A 13 -9.34 -16.99 9.87
C GLY A 13 -9.56 -16.50 8.44
N HIS A 14 -10.61 -16.97 7.77
CA HIS A 14 -11.21 -16.23 6.67
C HIS A 14 -11.77 -14.91 7.25
N GLN A 15 -10.94 -13.89 7.27
CA GLN A 15 -11.37 -12.52 7.52
C GLN A 15 -12.31 -12.12 6.38
N ASN A 16 -13.57 -11.88 6.72
CA ASN A 16 -14.60 -11.44 5.77
C ASN A 16 -14.20 -10.05 5.25
N VAL A 17 -13.72 -9.98 4.00
CA VAL A 17 -13.10 -8.79 3.38
C VAL A 17 -14.06 -7.58 3.36
N ASP A 18 -15.36 -7.84 3.52
CA ASP A 18 -16.42 -6.83 3.49
C ASP A 18 -16.54 -5.99 4.78
N GLN A 19 -15.82 -6.34 5.85
CA GLN A 19 -15.83 -5.60 7.12
C GLN A 19 -14.46 -5.04 7.53
N ILE A 20 -13.52 -4.86 6.60
CA ILE A 20 -12.22 -4.25 6.94
C ILE A 20 -12.43 -2.78 7.34
N GLN A 21 -12.53 -2.53 8.64
CA GLN A 21 -12.51 -1.22 9.25
C GLN A 21 -11.07 -0.94 9.72
N PHE A 22 -10.47 0.12 9.20
CA PHE A 22 -9.26 0.69 9.80
C PHE A 22 -9.49 2.18 10.02
N ASN A 23 -9.02 2.69 11.15
CA ASN A 23 -9.24 4.05 11.59
C ASN A 23 -8.25 5.00 10.91
N ILE A 24 -8.72 6.19 10.54
CA ILE A 24 -7.86 7.25 10.00
C ILE A 24 -7.73 8.35 11.05
N ILE A 25 -6.50 8.74 11.36
CA ILE A 25 -6.21 9.83 12.31
C ILE A 25 -5.58 11.01 11.56
N PHE A 26 -5.85 12.23 12.03
CA PHE A 26 -5.44 13.52 11.48
C PHE A 26 -6.11 13.92 10.16
N ARG A 27 -5.78 13.25 9.05
CA ARG A 27 -6.38 13.54 7.75
C ARG A 27 -6.52 12.29 6.90
N LYS A 28 -7.43 12.32 5.93
CA LYS A 28 -7.57 11.28 4.91
C LYS A 28 -6.51 11.45 3.81
N PRO A 29 -6.06 10.36 3.17
CA PRO A 29 -5.24 10.44 1.97
C PRO A 29 -6.06 10.95 0.78
N GLU A 30 -5.38 11.61 -0.15
CA GLU A 30 -5.94 11.95 -1.46
C GLU A 30 -5.79 10.79 -2.45
N TYR A 31 -6.84 10.46 -3.21
CA TYR A 31 -6.83 9.32 -4.12
C TYR A 31 -6.45 9.72 -5.56
N PRO A 32 -5.84 8.81 -6.34
CA PRO A 32 -5.50 7.42 -5.98
C PRO A 32 -4.25 7.32 -5.11
N VAL A 33 -4.07 6.16 -4.48
CA VAL A 33 -2.93 5.87 -3.61
C VAL A 33 -2.19 4.62 -4.06
N ILE A 34 -0.88 4.58 -3.82
CA ILE A 34 -0.04 3.38 -3.93
C ILE A 34 0.22 2.84 -2.53
N VAL A 35 -0.04 1.56 -2.32
CA VAL A 35 0.34 0.81 -1.12
C VAL A 35 1.62 0.04 -1.42
N ILE A 36 2.66 0.28 -0.62
CA ILE A 36 3.98 -0.34 -0.79
C ILE A 36 4.07 -1.55 0.14
N SER A 37 4.20 -2.73 -0.46
CA SER A 37 4.48 -3.99 0.24
C SER A 37 5.91 -4.45 -0.09
N ALA A 38 6.43 -5.43 0.67
CA ALA A 38 7.81 -5.91 0.60
C ALA A 38 8.38 -6.05 -0.81
N ASN A 39 7.63 -6.64 -1.74
CA ASN A 39 8.08 -6.88 -3.12
C ASN A 39 7.08 -6.47 -4.21
N ARG A 40 5.89 -5.99 -3.82
CA ARG A 40 4.80 -5.63 -4.74
C ARG A 40 4.15 -4.32 -4.33
N LEU A 41 3.52 -3.69 -5.31
CA LEU A 41 2.70 -2.51 -5.13
C LEU A 41 1.23 -2.87 -5.36
N TYR A 42 0.36 -2.22 -4.61
CA TYR A 42 -1.08 -2.23 -4.84
C TYR A 42 -1.58 -0.82 -5.08
N SER A 43 -2.60 -0.67 -5.93
CA SER A 43 -3.32 0.58 -6.12
C SER A 43 -4.62 0.60 -5.34
N ALA A 44 -5.06 1.77 -4.89
CA ALA A 44 -6.43 1.98 -4.45
C ALA A 44 -6.97 3.35 -4.88
N PHE A 45 -8.23 3.37 -5.31
CA PHE A 45 -8.94 4.55 -5.78
C PHE A 45 -10.02 5.04 -4.80
N ASN A 46 -10.27 4.28 -3.74
CA ASN A 46 -11.20 4.63 -2.68
C ASN A 46 -10.83 3.90 -1.37
N ILE A 47 -11.51 4.27 -0.29
CA ILE A 47 -11.23 3.77 1.06
C ILE A 47 -11.40 2.26 1.21
N LYS A 48 -12.37 1.66 0.53
CA LYS A 48 -12.61 0.21 0.60
C LYS A 48 -11.45 -0.56 -0.05
N GLN A 49 -11.00 -0.11 -1.21
CA GLN A 49 -9.84 -0.67 -1.89
C GLN A 49 -8.55 -0.48 -1.06
N LEU A 50 -8.39 0.69 -0.43
CA LEU A 50 -7.24 0.95 0.42
C LEU A 50 -7.21 0.00 1.62
N ALA A 51 -8.36 -0.23 2.26
CA ALA A 51 -8.51 -1.19 3.36
C ALA A 51 -8.02 -2.58 2.96
N LYS A 52 -8.54 -3.07 1.83
CA LYS A 52 -8.21 -4.37 1.27
C LYS A 52 -6.72 -4.47 0.94
N SER A 53 -6.15 -3.46 0.27
CA SER A 53 -4.74 -3.42 -0.09
C SER A 53 -3.84 -3.40 1.14
N CYS A 54 -4.16 -2.61 2.16
CA CYS A 54 -3.38 -2.56 3.42
C CYS A 54 -3.37 -3.89 4.16
N VAL A 55 -4.53 -4.56 4.29
CA VAL A 55 -4.62 -5.87 4.97
C VAL A 55 -3.94 -6.98 4.18
N SER A 56 -3.92 -6.89 2.86
CA SER A 56 -3.24 -7.87 1.98
C SER A 56 -1.73 -7.61 1.84
N SER A 57 -1.22 -6.50 2.39
CA SER A 57 0.17 -6.10 2.25
C SER A 57 1.03 -6.63 3.39
N VAL A 58 2.24 -7.06 3.03
CA VAL A 58 3.32 -7.38 3.97
C VAL A 58 4.23 -6.16 4.14
N PRO A 59 4.59 -5.77 5.37
CA PRO A 59 5.56 -4.69 5.61
C PRO A 59 6.91 -4.98 4.95
N ILE A 60 7.59 -3.94 4.48
CA ILE A 60 9.00 -4.06 4.08
C ILE A 60 9.81 -4.45 5.33
N GLU A 61 10.80 -5.34 5.17
CA GLU A 61 11.67 -5.79 6.25
C GLU A 61 12.17 -4.62 7.11
N LYS A 62 12.15 -4.81 8.43
CA LYS A 62 12.52 -3.83 9.48
C LYS A 62 11.46 -2.76 9.79
N ASN A 63 10.38 -2.65 9.02
CA ASN A 63 9.25 -1.76 9.35
C ASN A 63 8.10 -2.55 9.99
N SER A 64 7.45 -1.94 11.00
CA SER A 64 6.21 -2.46 11.61
C SER A 64 4.93 -1.91 10.96
N TYR A 65 5.07 -1.17 9.85
CA TYR A 65 3.98 -0.48 9.16
C TYR A 65 4.05 -0.68 7.65
N ILE A 66 2.89 -0.52 7.00
CA ILE A 66 2.76 -0.45 5.54
C ILE A 66 2.80 1.02 5.11
N GLN A 67 3.61 1.33 4.10
CA GLN A 67 3.66 2.67 3.52
C GLN A 67 2.56 2.83 2.47
N VAL A 68 1.87 3.98 2.51
CA VAL A 68 0.84 4.36 1.54
C VAL A 68 1.17 5.76 1.03
N ILE A 69 1.26 5.92 -0.29
CA ILE A 69 1.59 7.20 -0.94
C ILE A 69 0.33 7.74 -1.62
N ASP A 70 -0.11 8.90 -1.17
CA ASP A 70 -1.31 9.55 -1.72
C ASP A 70 -1.01 10.36 -2.99
N SER A 71 -2.06 10.79 -3.71
CA SER A 71 -1.93 11.51 -5.00
C SER A 71 -1.12 12.82 -4.92
N SER A 72 -0.95 13.38 -3.72
CA SER A 72 -0.16 14.58 -3.45
C SER A 72 1.34 14.28 -3.21
N GLY A 73 1.71 12.99 -3.17
CA GLY A 73 3.03 12.50 -2.81
C GLY A 73 3.27 12.43 -1.31
N SER A 74 2.23 12.59 -0.48
CA SER A 74 2.37 12.45 0.96
C SER A 74 2.36 10.98 1.37
N GLU A 75 3.22 10.66 2.32
CA GLU A 75 3.30 9.33 2.91
C GLU A 75 2.35 9.19 4.09
N PHE A 76 1.74 8.02 4.17
CA PHE A 76 0.94 7.54 5.29
C PHE A 76 1.49 6.20 5.76
N TRP A 77 1.32 5.92 7.03
CA TRP A 77 1.69 4.66 7.65
C TRP A 77 0.44 3.96 8.15
N TYR A 78 0.24 2.75 7.66
CA TYR A 78 -0.75 1.85 8.18
C TYR A 78 -0.08 0.90 9.17
N SER A 79 -0.57 0.89 10.42
CA SER A 79 -0.17 -0.08 11.45
C SER A 79 -1.11 -1.28 11.39
N PRO A 80 -0.64 -2.47 10.97
CA PRO A 80 -1.48 -3.67 10.94
C PRO A 80 -1.94 -4.12 12.33
N GLU A 81 -1.12 -3.89 13.35
CA GLU A 81 -1.45 -4.21 14.75
C GLU A 81 -2.61 -3.37 15.28
N LYS A 82 -2.62 -2.08 14.95
CA LYS A 82 -3.60 -1.12 15.49
C LYS A 82 -4.77 -0.85 14.56
N TYR A 83 -4.73 -1.33 13.32
CA TYR A 83 -5.67 -0.99 12.26
C TYR A 83 -5.84 0.53 12.13
N ILE A 84 -4.72 1.27 12.16
CA ILE A 84 -4.69 2.73 12.06
C ILE A 84 -3.87 3.15 10.85
N LEU A 85 -4.41 4.05 10.04
CA LEU A 85 -3.70 4.82 9.03
C LEU A 85 -3.52 6.25 9.52
N SER A 86 -2.28 6.73 9.54
CA SER A 86 -1.97 8.12 9.87
C SER A 86 -1.00 8.69 8.85
N PRO A 87 -0.97 10.01 8.64
CA PRO A 87 0.13 10.65 7.93
C PRO A 87 1.47 10.23 8.56
N GLY A 88 2.47 9.96 7.72
CA GLY A 88 3.84 9.73 8.15
C GLY A 88 4.52 11.04 8.54
N PHE A 89 5.85 11.09 8.43
CA PHE A 89 6.58 12.34 8.67
C PHE A 89 6.12 13.45 7.71
N ALA A 90 5.44 14.46 8.27
CA ALA A 90 4.74 15.52 7.55
C ALA A 90 5.61 16.30 6.53
N PHE A 91 6.94 16.23 6.64
CA PHE A 91 7.87 16.98 5.80
C PHE A 91 8.45 16.19 4.63
N LYS A 92 8.40 14.84 4.65
CA LYS A 92 8.99 14.03 3.58
C LYS A 92 7.93 13.68 2.55
N LYS A 93 7.98 14.34 1.39
CA LYS A 93 7.16 13.98 0.23
C LYS A 93 7.92 13.05 -0.70
N TRP A 94 7.19 12.11 -1.30
CA TRP A 94 7.70 11.27 -2.37
C TRP A 94 7.85 12.08 -3.64
N THR A 95 9.05 12.04 -4.22
CA THR A 95 9.33 12.70 -5.49
C THR A 95 8.85 11.86 -6.67
N LYS A 96 8.64 12.50 -7.83
CA LYS A 96 8.31 11.79 -9.09
C LYS A 96 9.27 10.62 -9.36
N LYS A 97 10.57 10.86 -9.14
CA LYS A 97 11.63 9.86 -9.32
C LYS A 97 11.44 8.67 -8.39
N MET A 98 11.27 8.91 -7.09
CA MET A 98 11.07 7.84 -6.10
C MET A 98 9.86 6.96 -6.43
N ILE A 99 8.75 7.56 -6.86
CA ILE A 99 7.52 6.84 -7.21
C ILE A 99 7.75 5.94 -8.43
N ILE A 100 8.39 6.47 -9.47
CA ILE A 100 8.67 5.71 -10.70
C ILE A 100 9.68 4.60 -10.43
N GLU A 101 10.72 4.87 -9.64
CA GLU A 101 11.70 3.86 -9.24
C GLU A 101 11.06 2.75 -8.41
N ALA A 102 10.15 3.09 -7.49
CA ALA A 102 9.40 2.07 -6.74
C ALA A 102 8.57 1.18 -7.66
N PHE A 103 7.88 1.75 -8.66
CA PHE A 103 7.12 0.98 -9.63
C PHE A 103 8.00 0.11 -10.52
N ASN A 104 9.00 0.68 -11.18
CA ASN A 104 9.85 -0.04 -12.14
C ASN A 104 10.66 -1.17 -11.47
N ASN A 105 10.97 -1.05 -10.17
CA ASN A 105 11.67 -2.11 -9.42
C ASN A 105 10.74 -3.18 -8.82
N SER A 106 9.42 -2.94 -8.79
CA SER A 106 8.43 -3.85 -8.24
C SER A 106 8.30 -5.14 -9.06
N ILE A 107 7.83 -6.22 -8.43
CA ILE A 107 7.47 -7.44 -9.15
C ILE A 107 6.34 -7.18 -10.16
N ASN A 108 5.41 -6.26 -9.87
CA ASN A 108 4.31 -5.91 -10.78
C ASN A 108 4.82 -5.48 -12.16
N ALA A 109 5.83 -4.60 -12.20
CA ALA A 109 6.43 -4.13 -13.44
C ALA A 109 7.18 -5.25 -14.19
N LYS A 110 7.93 -6.07 -13.44
CA LYS A 110 8.71 -7.18 -14.00
C LYS A 110 7.82 -8.27 -14.61
N ASP A 111 6.79 -8.69 -13.90
CA ASP A 111 5.86 -9.76 -14.33
C ASP A 111 5.07 -9.36 -15.58
N THR A 112 4.74 -8.07 -15.71
CA THR A 112 3.97 -7.54 -16.84
C THR A 112 4.85 -6.98 -17.97
N SER A 113 6.18 -7.01 -17.80
CA SER A 113 7.14 -6.35 -18.70
C SER A 113 6.78 -4.88 -18.99
N GLN A 114 6.23 -4.20 -17.99
CA GLN A 114 5.87 -2.78 -18.08
C GLN A 114 6.91 -1.91 -17.38
N GLU A 115 7.12 -0.71 -17.92
CA GLU A 115 7.97 0.30 -17.31
C GLU A 115 7.29 1.67 -17.42
N TYR A 116 7.37 2.46 -16.36
CA TYR A 116 6.97 3.86 -16.42
C TYR A 116 8.15 4.74 -16.85
N SER A 117 7.99 5.47 -17.94
CA SER A 117 9.08 6.25 -18.52
C SER A 117 9.52 7.43 -17.64
N MET A 118 10.83 7.51 -17.41
CA MET A 118 11.53 8.63 -16.78
C MET A 118 11.78 9.82 -17.73
N LYS A 119 11.31 9.77 -18.98
CA LYS A 119 11.43 10.91 -19.91
C LYS A 119 10.44 12.02 -19.56
N SER A 120 10.89 13.26 -19.71
CA SER A 120 10.05 14.47 -19.55
C SER A 120 9.37 14.58 -18.17
N LEU A 121 10.06 14.21 -17.08
CA LEU A 121 9.49 14.30 -15.72
C LEU A 121 9.11 15.71 -15.31
N SER A 122 9.82 16.72 -15.80
CA SER A 122 9.54 18.13 -15.51
C SER A 122 8.16 18.56 -16.01
N SER A 123 7.71 18.06 -17.17
CA SER A 123 6.42 18.42 -17.77
C SER A 123 5.23 17.61 -17.21
N LYS A 124 5.46 16.46 -16.59
CA LYS A 124 4.39 15.64 -16.00
C LYS A 124 4.05 16.09 -14.58
N ARG A 125 2.76 16.22 -14.24
CA ARG A 125 2.33 16.42 -12.84
C ARG A 125 2.55 15.15 -12.00
N LEU A 126 2.90 15.31 -10.73
CA LEU A 126 3.07 14.19 -9.79
C LEU A 126 1.81 13.32 -9.70
N GLU A 127 0.67 13.97 -9.51
CA GLU A 127 -0.66 13.36 -9.46
C GLU A 127 -0.95 12.50 -10.70
N LYS A 128 -0.56 12.98 -11.89
CA LYS A 128 -0.73 12.25 -13.15
C LYS A 128 0.14 10.98 -13.18
N ILE A 129 1.40 11.08 -12.76
CA ILE A 129 2.30 9.92 -12.65
C ILE A 129 1.73 8.88 -11.68
N LEU A 130 1.28 9.31 -10.50
CA LEU A 130 0.66 8.42 -9.52
C LEU A 130 -0.59 7.74 -10.05
N ARG A 131 -1.47 8.50 -10.72
CA ARG A 131 -2.66 7.95 -11.36
C ARG A 131 -2.29 6.92 -12.41
N ASP A 132 -1.39 7.24 -13.33
CA ASP A 132 -1.00 6.32 -14.40
C ASP A 132 -0.40 5.02 -13.84
N ILE A 133 0.46 5.11 -12.81
CA ILE A 133 0.98 3.92 -12.13
C ILE A 133 -0.13 3.14 -11.44
N CYS A 134 -1.09 3.81 -10.78
CA CYS A 134 -2.23 3.13 -10.17
C CYS A 134 -3.12 2.42 -11.22
N GLU A 135 -3.25 2.98 -12.42
CA GLU A 135 -3.94 2.33 -13.54
C GLU A 135 -3.20 1.06 -14.00
N MET A 136 -1.87 1.14 -14.12
CA MET A 136 -1.01 0.00 -14.50
C MET A 136 -1.00 -1.12 -13.44
N LEU A 137 -1.24 -0.77 -12.18
CA LEU A 137 -1.32 -1.72 -11.05
C LEU A 137 -2.71 -2.35 -10.88
N ARG A 138 -3.72 -1.97 -11.68
CA ARG A 138 -5.04 -2.59 -11.57
C ARG A 138 -4.95 -4.09 -11.87
N PRO A 139 -5.60 -4.94 -11.07
CA PRO A 139 -5.69 -6.37 -11.32
C PRO A 139 -6.49 -6.68 -12.59
#